data_AF-A0A349Z565-F1
#
_entry.id   AF-A0A349Z565-F1
#
_cell.length_a   1.000
_cell.length_b   1.000
_cell.length_c   1.000
_cell.angle_alpha   90.00
_cell.angle_beta   90.00
_cell.angle_gamma   90.00
#
_symmetry.space_group_name_H-M   'P 1'
#
loop_
_entity.id
_entity.type
_entity.pdbx_description
1 polymer ?
#
loop_
_entity_poly.entity_id
_entity_poly.type
_entity_poly.pdbx_seq_one_letter_code
_entity_poly.pdbx_strand_id
1 'polypeptide(L)'
;MVLTEYLQRVDKTRLQQLSQGLGVPLVLLAIMGMVILPMPPILLDVLFSFNIALSLVIILVAVLTNRPVDFGIFPLVLLIATVLRLALNVASTRVVLLYGH
;
A
#
# COMPACT_ATOMS: atom_id res chain seq x y z
N MET A 1 47.69 12.02 37.80
CA MET A 1 46.30 11.77 38.22
C MET A 1 45.28 12.67 37.52
N VAL A 2 45.62 13.91 37.13
CA VAL A 2 44.66 14.84 36.47
C VAL A 2 44.61 14.70 34.93
N LEU A 3 45.66 14.17 34.30
CA LEU A 3 45.73 14.02 32.83
C LEU A 3 44.85 12.87 32.27
N THR A 4 44.55 11.86 33.11
CA THR A 4 43.72 10.72 32.74
C THR A 4 42.23 11.10 32.66
N GLU A 5 41.83 12.12 33.41
CA GLU A 5 40.44 12.60 33.51
C GLU A 5 40.02 13.46 32.30
N TYR A 6 40.98 14.17 31.69
CA TYR A 6 40.74 14.94 30.46
C TYR A 6 40.61 14.05 29.21
N LEU A 7 41.36 12.94 29.13
CA LEU A 7 41.25 11.97 28.04
C LEU A 7 39.92 11.19 28.08
N GLN A 8 39.31 11.06 29.26
CA GLN A 8 38.10 10.27 29.46
C GLN A 8 36.78 11.04 29.16
N ARG A 9 36.80 12.38 29.19
CA ARG A 9 35.63 13.23 28.83
C ARG A 9 35.45 13.45 27.33
N VAL A 10 36.51 13.32 26.53
CA VAL A 10 36.48 13.65 25.09
C VAL A 10 35.90 12.51 24.25
N ASP A 11 36.08 11.26 24.67
CA ASP A 11 35.72 10.07 23.88
C ASP A 11 34.22 9.70 23.99
N LYS A 12 33.66 9.72 25.20
CA LYS A 12 32.29 9.23 25.45
C LYS A 12 31.18 10.12 24.84
N THR A 13 31.44 11.43 24.74
CA THR A 13 30.46 12.42 24.28
C THR A 13 30.42 12.54 22.75
N ARG A 14 31.55 12.30 22.06
CA ARG A 14 31.63 12.24 20.60
C ARG A 14 31.14 10.90 20.03
N LEU A 15 31.38 9.79 20.75
CA LEU A 15 30.84 8.48 20.38
C LEU A 15 29.31 8.42 20.52
N GLN A 16 28.72 9.09 21.52
CA GLN A 16 27.27 9.25 21.60
C GLN A 16 26.70 10.14 20.48
N GLN A 17 27.40 11.20 20.06
CA GLN A 17 27.00 11.99 18.88
C GLN A 17 27.12 11.20 17.57
N LEU A 18 28.06 10.26 17.45
CA LEU A 18 28.13 9.32 16.31
C LEU A 18 26.96 8.31 16.31
N SER A 19 26.54 7.83 17.49
CA SER A 19 25.33 7.00 17.62
C SER A 19 24.04 7.78 17.30
N GLN A 20 24.05 9.11 17.49
CA GLN A 20 22.96 10.01 17.08
C GLN A 20 22.98 10.31 15.58
N GLY A 21 24.15 10.24 14.92
CA GLY A 21 24.29 10.45 13.48
C GLY A 21 23.88 9.25 12.62
N LEU A 22 24.08 8.02 13.09
CA LEU A 22 23.68 6.78 12.40
C LEU A 22 22.27 6.31 12.78
N GLY A 23 21.74 6.72 13.93
CA GLY A 23 20.38 6.38 14.35
C GLY A 23 19.33 6.92 13.39
N VAL A 24 19.51 8.15 12.89
CA VAL A 24 18.61 8.76 11.90
C VAL A 24 18.57 8.00 10.57
N PRO A 25 19.70 7.73 9.87
CA PRO A 25 19.67 6.99 8.62
C PRO A 25 19.24 5.52 8.79
N LEU A 26 19.52 4.87 9.93
CA LEU A 26 19.05 3.50 10.20
C LEU A 26 17.54 3.45 10.43
N VAL A 27 17.00 4.40 11.20
CA VAL A 27 15.56 4.56 11.41
C VAL A 27 14.87 4.95 10.11
N LEU A 28 15.49 5.83 9.30
CA LEU A 28 15.02 6.11 7.94
C LEU A 28 15.03 4.85 7.07
N LEU A 29 16.09 4.04 7.10
CA LEU A 29 16.16 2.79 6.33
C LEU A 29 15.09 1.79 6.77
N ALA A 30 14.78 1.72 8.07
CA ALA A 30 13.72 0.88 8.62
C ALA A 30 12.31 1.39 8.25
N ILE A 31 12.08 2.71 8.28
CA ILE A 31 10.82 3.33 7.82
C ILE A 31 10.67 3.14 6.30
N MET A 32 11.74 3.34 5.54
CA MET A 32 11.78 3.06 4.09
C MET A 32 11.53 1.58 3.83
N GLY A 33 12.11 0.66 4.60
CA GLY A 33 11.86 -0.78 4.50
C GLY A 33 10.41 -1.17 4.78
N MET A 34 9.71 -0.45 5.66
CA MET A 34 8.28 -0.64 5.91
C MET A 34 7.40 -0.09 4.78
N VAL A 35 7.85 0.98 4.10
CA VAL A 35 7.24 1.48 2.85
C VAL A 35 7.50 0.53 1.68
N ILE A 36 8.68 -0.10 1.66
CA ILE A 36 9.21 -1.01 0.63
C ILE A 36 8.88 -2.48 0.95
N LEU A 37 8.13 -2.83 2.01
CA LEU A 37 7.50 -4.15 2.07
C LEU A 37 6.10 -4.03 1.46
N PRO A 38 6.00 -4.14 0.14
CA PRO A 38 4.98 -3.44 -0.58
C PRO A 38 4.01 -4.47 -1.15
N MET A 39 2.71 -4.16 -1.18
CA MET A 39 1.75 -5.18 -1.62
C MET A 39 2.05 -5.55 -3.08
N PRO A 40 2.28 -6.85 -3.39
CA PRO A 40 2.75 -7.28 -4.70
C PRO A 40 1.79 -6.79 -5.80
N PRO A 41 2.29 -6.05 -6.82
CA PRO A 41 1.48 -5.48 -7.90
C PRO A 41 0.63 -6.53 -8.64
N ILE A 42 1.09 -7.78 -8.64
CA ILE A 42 0.46 -8.92 -9.29
C ILE A 42 -0.95 -9.18 -8.75
N LEU A 43 -1.19 -9.07 -7.44
CA LEU A 43 -2.53 -9.25 -6.89
C LEU A 43 -3.45 -8.13 -7.38
N LEU A 44 -2.94 -6.91 -7.47
CA LEU A 44 -3.72 -5.76 -7.89
C LEU A 44 -4.17 -5.87 -9.35
N ASP A 45 -3.27 -6.25 -10.26
CA ASP A 45 -3.57 -6.46 -11.67
C ASP A 45 -4.64 -7.55 -11.88
N VAL A 46 -4.55 -8.65 -11.12
CA VAL A 46 -5.55 -9.73 -11.19
C VAL A 46 -6.93 -9.24 -10.73
N LEU A 47 -7.00 -8.54 -9.60
CA LEU A 47 -8.28 -8.03 -9.10
C LEU A 47 -8.85 -6.93 -10.02
N PHE A 48 -8.01 -6.09 -10.62
CA PHE A 48 -8.43 -5.05 -11.55
C PHE A 48 -8.99 -5.64 -12.85
N SER A 49 -8.28 -6.60 -13.45
CA SER A 49 -8.74 -7.34 -14.62
C SER A 49 -10.04 -8.11 -14.35
N PHE A 50 -10.16 -8.72 -13.16
CA PHE A 50 -11.38 -9.37 -12.71
C PHE A 50 -12.57 -8.40 -12.61
N ASN A 51 -12.38 -7.18 -12.12
CA ASN A 51 -13.46 -6.18 -12.05
C ASN A 51 -14.00 -5.78 -13.43
N ILE A 52 -13.12 -5.63 -14.41
CA ILE A 52 -13.48 -5.32 -15.80
C ILE A 52 -14.26 -6.50 -16.41
N ALA A 53 -13.76 -7.72 -16.24
CA ALA A 53 -14.44 -8.93 -16.71
C ALA A 53 -15.84 -9.10 -16.08
N LEU A 54 -15.97 -8.90 -14.76
CA LEU A 54 -17.25 -8.94 -14.05
C LEU A 54 -18.22 -7.87 -14.58
N SER A 55 -17.73 -6.65 -14.82
CA SER A 55 -18.54 -5.56 -15.39
C SER A 55 -19.08 -5.92 -16.78
N LEU A 56 -18.26 -6.55 -17.63
CA LEU A 56 -18.67 -7.03 -18.95
C LEU A 56 -19.71 -8.15 -18.86
N VAL A 57 -19.54 -9.09 -17.92
CA VAL A 57 -20.54 -10.15 -17.67
C VAL A 57 -21.87 -9.57 -17.23
N ILE A 58 -21.87 -8.58 -16.32
CA ILE A 58 -23.09 -7.90 -15.88
C ILE A 58 -23.78 -7.21 -17.08
N ILE A 59 -23.02 -6.53 -17.94
CA ILE A 59 -23.56 -5.92 -19.16
C ILE A 59 -24.17 -6.98 -20.07
N LEU A 60 -23.47 -8.09 -20.31
CA LEU A 60 -23.95 -9.17 -21.16
C LEU A 60 -25.25 -9.78 -20.61
N VAL A 61 -25.30 -10.08 -19.31
CA VAL A 61 -26.49 -10.61 -18.64
C VAL A 61 -27.66 -9.63 -18.71
N ALA A 62 -27.41 -8.33 -18.49
CA ALA A 62 -28.42 -7.28 -18.59
C ALA A 62 -28.98 -7.12 -20.01
N VAL A 63 -28.15 -7.29 -21.04
CA VAL A 63 -28.56 -7.21 -22.46
C VAL A 63 -29.31 -8.46 -22.91
N LEU A 64 -28.90 -9.65 -22.44
CA LEU A 64 -29.50 -10.92 -22.86
C LEU A 64 -30.80 -11.29 -22.10
N THR A 65 -31.08 -10.69 -20.94
CA THR A 65 -32.14 -11.14 -20.03
C THR A 65 -33.40 -10.27 -20.11
N ASN A 66 -34.56 -10.88 -20.40
CA ASN A 66 -35.88 -10.21 -20.44
C ASN A 66 -36.46 -9.83 -19.05
N ARG A 67 -35.86 -10.32 -17.96
CA ARG A 67 -36.20 -10.01 -16.56
C ARG A 67 -34.92 -9.93 -15.70
N PRO A 68 -34.27 -8.76 -15.60
CA PRO A 68 -32.81 -8.64 -15.48
C PRO A 68 -32.14 -9.46 -14.38
N VAL A 69 -32.76 -9.63 -13.20
CA VAL A 69 -32.59 -10.71 -12.21
C VAL A 69 -33.79 -10.52 -11.27
N ASP A 70 -34.89 -11.25 -11.45
CA ASP A 70 -36.24 -10.80 -11.02
C ASP A 70 -36.33 -10.17 -9.61
N PHE A 71 -36.60 -8.86 -9.63
CA PHE A 71 -36.98 -7.90 -8.58
C PHE A 71 -35.99 -7.44 -7.50
N GLY A 72 -34.99 -8.22 -7.07
CA GLY A 72 -34.19 -7.82 -5.88
C GLY A 72 -32.67 -7.74 -6.07
N ILE A 73 -32.10 -8.62 -6.89
CA ILE A 73 -30.64 -8.87 -6.86
C ILE A 73 -29.88 -7.91 -7.78
N PHE A 74 -30.54 -7.33 -8.78
CA PHE A 74 -29.87 -6.46 -9.74
C PHE A 74 -29.19 -5.22 -9.11
N PRO A 75 -29.85 -4.42 -8.26
CA PRO A 75 -29.21 -3.30 -7.58
C PRO A 75 -28.08 -3.75 -6.64
N LEU A 76 -28.23 -4.89 -5.97
CA LEU A 76 -27.22 -5.45 -5.07
C LEU A 76 -25.95 -5.84 -5.84
N VAL A 77 -26.10 -6.52 -6.98
CA VAL A 77 -24.97 -6.90 -7.84
C VAL A 77 -24.26 -5.65 -8.38
N LEU A 78 -25.02 -4.63 -8.79
CA LEU A 78 -24.44 -3.35 -9.23
C LEU A 78 -23.75 -2.59 -8.08
N LEU A 79 -24.33 -2.58 -6.88
CA LEU A 79 -23.73 -1.98 -5.69
C LEU A 79 -22.40 -2.64 -5.36
N ILE A 80 -22.36 -3.97 -5.30
CA ILE A 80 -21.15 -4.75 -5.04
C ILE A 80 -20.10 -4.50 -6.12
N ALA A 81 -20.48 -4.53 -7.39
CA ALA A 81 -19.58 -4.26 -8.51
C ALA A 81 -18.96 -2.85 -8.42
N THR A 82 -19.77 -1.86 -8.01
CA THR A 82 -19.33 -0.46 -7.87
C THR A 82 -18.41 -0.27 -6.66
N VAL A 83 -18.71 -0.89 -5.52
CA VAL A 83 -17.84 -0.87 -4.33
C VAL A 83 -16.52 -1.58 -4.60
N LEU A 84 -16.54 -2.74 -5.27
CA LEU A 84 -15.34 -3.44 -5.71
C LEU A 84 -14.48 -2.54 -6.61
N ARG A 85 -15.12 -1.81 -7.53
CA ARG A 85 -14.44 -0.85 -8.40
C ARG A 85 -13.81 0.30 -7.61
N LEU A 86 -14.52 0.86 -6.63
CA LEU A 86 -14.00 1.93 -5.76
C LEU A 86 -12.80 1.45 -4.93
N ALA A 87 -12.91 0.27 -4.31
CA ALA A 87 -11.85 -0.32 -3.51
C ALA A 87 -10.59 -0.61 -4.33
N LEU A 88 -10.74 -1.11 -5.55
CA LEU A 88 -9.61 -1.36 -6.45
C LEU A 88 -8.99 -0.08 -6.99
N ASN A 89 -9.77 0.97 -7.20
CA ASN A 89 -9.23 2.26 -7.62
C ASN A 89 -8.41 2.94 -6.50
N VAL A 90 -8.86 2.83 -5.24
CA VAL A 90 -8.10 3.31 -4.07
C VAL A 90 -6.85 2.44 -3.82
N ALA A 91 -6.95 1.12 -3.96
CA ALA A 91 -5.80 0.23 -3.86
C ALA A 91 -4.77 0.53 -4.97
N SER A 92 -5.25 0.75 -6.21
CA SER A 92 -4.42 1.09 -7.36
C SER A 92 -3.67 2.40 -7.14
N THR A 93 -4.36 3.44 -6.69
CA THR A 93 -3.70 4.73 -6.38
C THR A 93 -2.69 4.60 -5.23
N ARG A 94 -2.98 3.82 -4.18
CA ARG A 94 -1.99 3.56 -3.12
C ARG A 94 -0.76 2.81 -3.62
N VAL A 95 -0.94 1.79 -4.46
CA VAL A 95 0.17 1.01 -5.05
C VAL A 95 0.95 1.85 -6.07
N VAL A 96 0.26 2.60 -6.93
CA VAL A 96 0.88 3.57 -7.84
C VAL A 96 1.64 4.66 -7.08
N LEU A 97 1.18 5.13 -5.92
CA LEU A 97 1.90 6.13 -5.12
C LEU A 97 3.03 5.52 -4.27
N LEU A 98 3.04 4.20 -4.04
CA LEU A 98 4.10 3.48 -3.34
C LEU A 98 5.19 2.97 -4.29
N TYR A 99 4.86 2.72 -5.57
CA TYR A 99 5.77 2.14 -6.57
C TYR A 99 5.99 3.02 -7.81
N GLY A 100 5.17 4.04 -8.03
CA GLY A 100 5.38 5.07 -9.04
C GLY A 100 6.29 6.14 -8.44
N HIS A 101 7.49 6.25 -8.99
CA HIS A 101 8.50 7.25 -8.64
C HIS A 101 7.98 8.69 -8.64
#